data_AF-A0A854EJY0-F1
#
_entry.id   AF-A0A854EJY0-F1
#
_cell.length_a   1.000
_cell.length_b   1.000
_cell.length_c   1.000
_cell.angle_alpha   90.00
_cell.angle_beta   90.00
_cell.angle_gamma   90.00
#
_symmetry.space_group_name_H-M   'P 1'
#
loop_
_entity.id
_entity.type
_entity.pdbx_description
1 polymer ?
#
loop_
_entity_poly.entity_id
_entity_poly.type
_entity_poly.pdbx_seq_one_letter_code
_entity_poly.pdbx_strand_id
1 'polypeptide(L)'
;MPTSAASAAERDGVCDEGEVCFYYNSNGEGSVSDFSSSVPNYGGSQPNCYEFKGDGNGRGECVKNNVASVWNRTGQSVTIYYNSNYSGPSQTIPDGEPVNLRPDLKNENASHKIDNVKLCVNGNCPL
;
A
#
# COMPACT_ATOMS: atom_id res chain seq x y z
N MET A 1 -16.73 27.02 -0.84
CA MET A 1 -17.16 25.62 -0.73
C MET A 1 -15.94 24.84 -0.27
N PRO A 2 -15.92 24.18 0.90
CA PRO A 2 -14.83 23.27 1.21
C PRO A 2 -14.97 22.06 0.28
N THR A 3 -13.90 21.74 -0.45
CA THR A 3 -13.79 20.50 -1.22
C THR A 3 -13.85 19.36 -0.22
N SER A 4 -14.94 18.58 -0.24
CA SER A 4 -15.01 17.33 0.52
C SER A 4 -13.81 16.48 0.14
N ALA A 5 -12.97 16.12 1.12
CA ALA A 5 -12.09 14.98 0.96
C ALA A 5 -12.98 13.81 0.49
N ALA A 6 -12.72 13.30 -0.71
CA ALA A 6 -13.33 12.04 -1.13
C ALA A 6 -12.97 11.03 -0.04
N SER A 7 -13.98 10.47 0.64
CA SER A 7 -13.72 9.39 1.58
C SER A 7 -13.31 8.19 0.72
N ALA A 8 -12.02 7.91 0.67
CA ALA A 8 -11.49 6.74 -0.04
C ALA A 8 -12.17 5.49 0.52
N ALA A 9 -12.80 4.71 -0.34
CA ALA A 9 -13.50 3.52 0.06
C ALA A 9 -12.48 2.40 0.24
N GLU A 10 -12.01 2.19 1.47
CA GLU A 10 -11.02 1.15 1.73
C GLU A 10 -11.52 -0.21 1.22
N ARG A 11 -10.62 -0.92 0.53
CA ARG A 11 -10.77 -2.28 0.01
C ARG A 11 -11.75 -2.39 -1.16
N ASP A 12 -11.89 -1.36 -1.98
CA ASP A 12 -12.81 -1.37 -3.12
C ASP A 12 -12.18 -1.82 -4.45
N GLY A 13 -10.85 -1.97 -4.50
CA GLY A 13 -10.12 -2.38 -5.70
C GLY A 13 -9.87 -1.24 -6.69
N VAL A 14 -9.99 0.01 -6.25
CA VAL A 14 -9.59 1.23 -6.93
C VAL A 14 -8.48 1.88 -6.10
N CYS A 15 -7.60 2.64 -6.75
CA CYS A 15 -6.54 3.35 -6.04
C CYS A 15 -6.93 4.83 -5.89
N ASP A 16 -7.58 5.18 -4.80
CA ASP A 16 -8.05 6.53 -4.54
C ASP A 16 -6.98 7.43 -3.89
N GLU A 17 -7.26 8.73 -3.85
CA GLU A 17 -6.43 9.67 -3.08
C GLU A 17 -6.58 9.41 -1.58
N GLY A 18 -5.47 9.43 -0.85
CA GLY A 18 -5.42 9.06 0.57
C GLY A 18 -5.04 7.61 0.83
N GLU A 19 -4.85 6.79 -0.21
CA GLU A 19 -4.58 5.36 -0.08
C GLU A 19 -3.17 4.96 -0.48
N VAL A 20 -2.75 3.80 0.02
CA VAL A 20 -1.63 3.04 -0.54
C VAL A 20 -2.17 1.81 -1.25
N CYS A 21 -1.76 1.64 -2.49
CA CYS A 21 -2.29 0.66 -3.41
C CYS A 21 -1.20 -0.33 -3.80
N PHE A 22 -1.47 -1.60 -3.55
CA PHE A 22 -0.58 -2.71 -3.81
C PHE A 22 -1.01 -3.41 -5.08
N TYR A 23 -0.07 -3.57 -6.02
CA TYR A 23 -0.32 -4.19 -7.31
C TYR A 23 0.35 -5.56 -7.40
N TYR A 24 -0.40 -6.51 -7.96
CA TYR A 24 0.08 -7.88 -8.16
C TYR A 24 1.26 -7.95 -9.14
N ASN A 25 1.28 -7.09 -10.17
CA ASN A 25 2.38 -7.01 -11.14
C ASN A 25 3.21 -5.73 -10.98
N SER A 26 4.36 -5.70 -11.65
CA SER A 26 5.24 -4.53 -11.68
C SER A 26 4.61 -3.38 -12.47
N ASN A 27 5.14 -2.17 -12.27
CA ASN A 27 4.75 -0.95 -13.00
C ASN A 27 3.29 -0.52 -12.79
N GLY A 28 2.69 -0.84 -11.64
CA GLY A 28 1.29 -0.49 -11.35
C GLY A 28 0.28 -1.33 -12.13
N GLU A 29 0.66 -2.53 -12.56
CA GLU A 29 -0.21 -3.41 -13.36
C GLU A 29 -0.82 -4.55 -12.54
N GLY A 30 -1.85 -5.19 -13.10
CA GLY A 30 -2.57 -6.29 -12.46
C GLY A 30 -3.60 -5.82 -11.45
N SER A 31 -4.13 -6.77 -10.69
CA SER A 31 -5.14 -6.51 -9.67
C SER A 31 -4.54 -5.66 -8.53
N VAL A 32 -5.37 -4.76 -8.01
CA VAL A 32 -4.98 -3.85 -6.93
C VAL A 32 -5.63 -4.22 -5.60
N SER A 33 -4.92 -3.91 -4.52
CA SER A 33 -5.37 -3.95 -3.14
C SER A 33 -5.02 -2.62 -2.48
N ASP A 34 -6.02 -1.84 -2.13
CA ASP A 34 -5.92 -0.50 -1.57
C ASP A 34 -6.16 -0.49 -0.04
N PHE A 35 -5.55 0.48 0.64
CA PHE A 35 -5.62 0.65 2.10
C PHE A 35 -5.44 2.12 2.48
N SER A 36 -6.21 2.63 3.46
CA SER A 36 -6.00 3.97 4.03
C SER A 36 -5.25 3.95 5.37
N SER A 37 -5.01 2.75 5.91
CA SER A 37 -4.46 2.54 7.25
C SER A 37 -3.28 1.55 7.24
N SER A 38 -2.49 1.54 8.33
CA SER A 38 -1.36 0.62 8.49
C SER A 38 -1.87 -0.79 8.80
N VAL A 39 -1.29 -1.80 8.14
CA VAL A 39 -1.68 -3.21 8.34
C VAL A 39 -0.48 -4.01 8.86
N PRO A 40 -0.52 -4.51 10.11
CA PRO A 40 0.60 -5.24 10.70
C PRO A 40 0.72 -6.67 10.18
N ASN A 41 -0.34 -7.24 9.58
CA ASN A 41 -0.29 -8.58 9.05
C ASN A 41 -1.34 -8.75 7.95
N TYR A 42 -0.90 -9.08 6.73
CA TYR A 42 -1.80 -9.33 5.60
C TYR A 42 -2.58 -10.66 5.69
N GLY A 43 -2.29 -11.51 6.67
CA GLY A 43 -2.84 -12.86 6.74
C GLY A 43 -2.17 -13.81 5.75
N GLY A 44 -2.13 -15.11 6.09
CA GLY A 44 -1.38 -16.11 5.31
C GLY A 44 -2.16 -16.77 4.19
N SER A 45 -3.49 -16.86 4.33
CA SER A 45 -4.35 -17.60 3.39
C SER A 45 -5.80 -17.18 3.54
N GLN A 46 -6.59 -17.40 2.49
CA GLN A 46 -8.05 -17.23 2.53
C GLN A 46 -8.69 -18.16 3.59
N PRO A 47 -9.80 -17.75 4.21
CA PRO A 47 -10.52 -16.49 4.02
C PRO A 47 -9.97 -15.32 4.84
N ASN A 48 -8.84 -15.50 5.54
CA ASN A 48 -8.35 -14.56 6.55
C ASN A 48 -7.24 -13.62 6.04
N CYS A 49 -6.90 -13.68 4.75
CA CYS A 49 -5.93 -12.79 4.14
C CYS A 49 -6.60 -11.59 3.51
N TYR A 50 -5.89 -10.47 3.47
CA TYR A 50 -6.21 -9.39 2.55
C TYR A 50 -5.90 -9.88 1.14
N GLU A 51 -6.82 -9.61 0.22
CA GLU A 51 -6.77 -10.07 -1.17
C GLU A 51 -6.68 -8.90 -2.15
N PHE A 52 -6.19 -9.13 -3.36
CA PHE A 52 -6.36 -8.15 -4.43
C PHE A 52 -7.81 -8.13 -4.90
N LYS A 53 -8.44 -6.95 -4.88
CA LYS A 53 -9.87 -6.76 -5.14
C LYS A 53 -10.17 -6.25 -6.54
N GLY A 54 -9.28 -5.43 -7.08
CA GLY A 54 -9.44 -4.82 -8.41
C GLY A 54 -9.51 -5.83 -9.55
N ASP A 55 -9.83 -5.35 -10.74
CA ASP A 55 -9.80 -6.19 -11.93
C ASP A 55 -8.37 -6.49 -12.40
N GLY A 56 -8.17 -7.66 -13.02
CA GLY A 56 -6.91 -8.05 -13.64
C GLY A 56 -6.27 -9.29 -13.01
N ASN A 57 -5.03 -9.54 -13.42
CA ASN A 57 -4.25 -10.69 -12.97
C ASN A 57 -3.92 -10.58 -11.46
N GLY A 58 -4.10 -11.68 -10.73
CA GLY A 58 -3.93 -11.73 -9.28
C GLY A 58 -5.20 -11.43 -8.46
N ARG A 59 -6.35 -11.17 -9.11
CA ARG A 59 -7.61 -10.91 -8.39
C ARG A 59 -8.00 -12.10 -7.51
N GLY A 60 -8.32 -11.82 -6.25
CA GLY A 60 -8.67 -12.81 -5.23
C GLY A 60 -7.46 -13.46 -4.54
N GLU A 61 -6.24 -13.32 -5.07
CA GLU A 61 -5.03 -13.81 -4.42
C GLU A 61 -4.72 -13.01 -3.15
N CYS A 62 -4.09 -13.64 -2.17
CA CYS A 62 -3.65 -12.96 -0.96
C CYS A 62 -2.56 -11.93 -1.28
N VAL A 63 -2.62 -10.75 -0.66
CA VAL A 63 -1.63 -9.66 -0.78
C VAL A 63 -0.27 -10.07 -0.23
N LYS A 64 -0.26 -10.90 0.82
CA LYS A 64 0.98 -11.41 1.39
C LYS A 64 1.78 -12.17 0.33
N ASN A 65 3.06 -11.84 0.21
CA ASN A 65 4.02 -12.47 -0.69
C ASN A 65 3.64 -12.41 -2.18
N ASN A 66 2.82 -11.45 -2.60
CA ASN A 66 2.37 -11.35 -3.99
C ASN A 66 2.40 -9.91 -4.53
N VAL A 67 3.01 -8.96 -3.81
CA VAL A 67 3.08 -7.57 -4.27
C VAL A 67 4.34 -7.37 -5.09
N ALA A 68 4.18 -6.79 -6.27
CA ALA A 68 5.27 -6.47 -7.17
C ALA A 68 5.54 -4.96 -7.30
N SER A 69 4.50 -4.13 -7.16
CA SER A 69 4.65 -2.67 -7.14
C SER A 69 3.63 -2.01 -6.23
N VAL A 70 3.93 -0.79 -5.82
CA VAL A 70 3.11 -0.02 -4.89
C VAL A 70 2.95 1.40 -5.42
N TRP A 71 1.72 1.90 -5.39
CA TRP A 71 1.43 3.31 -5.63
C TRP A 71 0.97 3.94 -4.32
N ASN A 72 1.73 4.89 -3.83
CA ASN A 72 1.42 5.61 -2.61
C ASN A 72 0.80 6.96 -2.96
N ARG A 73 -0.46 7.13 -2.56
CA ARG A 73 -1.26 8.35 -2.71
C ARG A 73 -1.74 8.89 -1.37
N THR A 74 -1.10 8.46 -0.27
CA THR A 74 -1.51 8.81 1.10
C THR A 74 -1.13 10.23 1.50
N GLY A 75 -0.31 10.94 0.69
CA GLY A 75 0.31 12.20 1.06
C GLY A 75 1.42 12.05 2.13
N GLN A 76 1.74 10.82 2.52
CA GLN A 76 2.75 10.47 3.52
C GLN A 76 3.70 9.43 2.94
N SER A 77 4.82 9.15 3.60
CA SER A 77 5.65 8.00 3.24
C SER A 77 5.00 6.71 3.70
N VAL A 78 5.15 5.62 2.93
CA VAL A 78 4.67 4.30 3.33
C VAL A 78 5.81 3.30 3.29
N THR A 79 6.05 2.61 4.41
CA THR A 79 7.10 1.60 4.51
C THR A 79 6.51 0.20 4.38
N ILE A 80 7.00 -0.57 3.41
CA ILE A 80 6.61 -1.96 3.15
C ILE A 80 7.64 -2.88 3.77
N TYR A 81 7.18 -3.91 4.48
CA TYR A 81 8.03 -4.81 5.25
C TYR A 81 7.90 -6.26 4.77
N TYR A 82 9.04 -6.95 4.77
CA TYR A 82 9.14 -8.37 4.44
C TYR A 82 8.37 -9.23 5.45
N ASN A 83 8.47 -8.93 6.75
CA ASN A 83 7.78 -9.69 7.79
C ASN A 83 6.53 -8.95 8.31
N SER A 84 5.62 -9.73 8.91
CA SER A 84 4.53 -9.18 9.69
C SER A 84 5.06 -8.41 10.91
N ASN A 85 4.23 -7.53 11.46
CA ASN A 85 4.51 -6.65 12.58
C ASN A 85 5.60 -5.61 12.29
N TYR A 86 5.67 -5.11 11.04
CA TYR A 86 6.55 -4.02 10.62
C TYR A 86 8.05 -4.33 10.83
N SER A 87 8.48 -5.52 10.40
CA SER A 87 9.80 -6.05 10.71
C SER A 87 10.55 -6.61 9.50
N GLY A 88 11.86 -6.75 9.64
CA GLY A 88 12.76 -7.28 8.61
C GLY A 88 13.13 -6.27 7.53
N PRO A 89 13.70 -6.76 6.41
CA PRO A 89 13.97 -5.94 5.23
C PRO A 89 12.73 -5.13 4.83
N SER A 90 12.95 -3.88 4.45
CA SER A 90 11.87 -2.97 4.13
C SER A 90 12.26 -1.96 3.06
N GLN A 91 11.25 -1.38 2.43
CA GLN A 91 11.38 -0.32 1.45
C GLN A 91 10.36 0.76 1.74
N THR A 92 10.81 1.99 1.91
CA THR A 92 9.93 3.16 2.00
C THR A 92 9.60 3.66 0.60
N ILE A 93 8.30 3.81 0.35
CA ILE A 93 7.71 4.28 -0.89
C ILE A 93 7.25 5.73 -0.65
N PRO A 94 7.83 6.72 -1.36
CA PRO A 94 7.35 8.10 -1.27
C PRO A 94 5.96 8.23 -1.93
N ASP A 95 5.23 9.28 -1.58
CA ASP A 95 4.04 9.69 -2.33
C ASP A 95 4.44 10.12 -3.75
N GLY A 96 3.62 9.80 -4.75
CA GLY A 96 3.90 10.13 -6.15
C GLY A 96 3.56 8.99 -7.11
N GLU A 97 4.44 8.68 -8.04
CA GLU A 97 4.21 7.65 -9.07
C GLU A 97 4.37 6.21 -8.55
N PRO A 98 3.79 5.19 -9.22
CA PRO A 98 3.99 3.79 -8.87
C PRO A 98 5.48 3.38 -8.83
N VAL A 99 5.86 2.66 -7.77
CA VAL A 99 7.23 2.19 -7.53
C VAL A 99 7.26 0.66 -7.52
N ASN A 100 8.20 0.08 -8.26
CA ASN A 100 8.49 -1.35 -8.17
C ASN A 100 9.17 -1.69 -6.85
N LEU A 101 8.70 -2.76 -6.20
CA LEU A 101 9.42 -3.29 -5.04
C LEU A 101 10.77 -3.84 -5.49
N ARG A 102 11.78 -3.61 -4.65
CA ARG A 102 13.12 -4.15 -4.87
C ARG A 102 13.08 -5.68 -4.94
N PRO A 103 14.02 -6.33 -5.65
CA PRO A 103 14.01 -7.78 -5.84
C PRO A 103 13.97 -8.59 -4.54
N ASP A 104 14.54 -8.06 -3.45
CA ASP A 104 14.58 -8.69 -2.12
C ASP A 104 13.27 -8.57 -1.31
N LEU A 105 12.30 -7.79 -1.80
CA LEU A 105 11.02 -7.54 -1.15
C LEU A 105 9.80 -7.82 -2.06
N LYS A 106 10.00 -7.77 -3.37
CA LYS A 106 8.99 -8.15 -4.37
C LYS A 106 8.52 -9.58 -4.11
N ASN A 107 7.21 -9.76 -4.02
CA ASN A 107 6.55 -11.03 -3.72
C ASN A 107 6.95 -11.64 -2.37
N GLU A 108 7.42 -10.83 -1.43
CA GLU A 108 7.84 -11.30 -0.10
C GLU A 108 7.35 -10.35 1.01
N ASN A 109 6.36 -9.51 0.71
CA ASN A 109 5.79 -8.52 1.63
C ASN A 109 4.77 -9.15 2.60
N ALA A 110 4.74 -8.67 3.85
CA ALA A 110 3.80 -9.17 4.86
C ALA A 110 3.16 -8.11 5.76
N SER A 111 3.63 -6.87 5.73
CA SER A 111 2.99 -5.73 6.41
C SER A 111 3.39 -4.38 5.81
N HIS A 112 2.62 -3.33 6.11
CA HIS A 112 3.00 -1.95 5.79
C HIS A 112 2.60 -0.96 6.86
N LYS A 113 3.39 0.10 6.98
CA LYS A 113 3.14 1.20 7.88
C LYS A 113 3.10 2.51 7.10
N ILE A 114 2.01 3.25 7.27
CA ILE A 114 1.91 4.64 6.82
C ILE A 114 2.60 5.48 7.87
N ASP A 115 3.73 6.07 7.50
CA ASP A 115 4.54 6.86 8.39
C ASP A 115 3.79 8.15 8.69
N ASN A 116 3.47 8.37 9.96
CA ASN A 116 2.86 9.63 10.44
C ASN A 116 3.90 10.75 10.51
N VAL A 117 4.78 10.81 9.51
CA VAL A 117 5.66 11.95 9.33
C VAL A 117 4.77 13.02 8.75
N LYS A 118 4.22 13.85 9.65
CA LYS A 118 3.79 15.19 9.32
C LYS A 118 4.99 15.80 8.57
N LEU A 119 4.91 15.93 7.24
CA LEU A 119 5.96 16.54 6.44
C LEU A 119 6.03 18.00 6.86
N CYS A 120 6.80 18.27 7.90
CA CYS A 120 7.07 19.61 8.36
C CYS A 120 8.13 20.17 7.42
N VAL A 121 7.69 20.82 6.34
CA VAL A 121 8.60 21.56 5.47
C VAL A 121 9.01 22.81 6.26
N ASN A 122 10.29 22.92 6.61
CA ASN A 122 10.83 24.01 7.44
C ASN A 122 10.09 24.24 8.77
N GLY A 123 9.65 23.16 9.44
CA GLY A 123 8.98 23.26 10.75
C GLY A 123 7.52 23.73 10.69
N ASN A 124 6.96 23.94 9.49
CA ASN A 124 5.53 24.19 9.34
C ASN A 124 4.83 22.92 8.86
N CYS A 125 3.96 22.38 9.70
CA CYS A 125 3.23 21.17 9.41
C CYS A 125 1.75 21.57 9.22
N PRO A 126 1.12 21.32 8.05
CA PRO A 126 -0.26 21.75 7.80
C PRO A 126 -1.19 21.18 8.88
N LEU A 127 -2.11 22.03 9.35
CA LEU A 127 -3.10 21.73 10.41
C LEU A 127 -4.21 20.85 9.86
#